data_AF-A0A521QLU0-F1
#
_entry.id   AF-A0A521QLU0-F1
#
_cell.length_a   1.000
_cell.length_b   1.000
_cell.length_c   1.000
_cell.angle_alpha   90.00
_cell.angle_beta   90.00
_cell.angle_gamma   90.00
#
_symmetry.space_group_name_H-M   'P 1'
#
loop_
_entity.id
_entity.type
_entity.pdbx_description
1 polymer ?
#
loop_
_entity_poly.entity_id
_entity_poly.type
_entity_poly.pdbx_seq_one_letter_code
_entity_poly.pdbx_strand_id
1 'polypeptide(L)'
;MALHGDVRGSGTVGTRCRSDGARLDRSLRALSGGGVTEDAKADAIRAALDIVPGVPCEGEAPVFEEPWQAQAFAMALTLHQRGVFTWSDWATLLGEEIQKARAVGDPDDGSTYYRHWLATLERVVALKGIASSDTLDRYIHAWDHAADRTPHGQAIELRPEDFR
;
A
#
# COMPACT_ATOMS: atom_id res chain seq x y z
N MET A 1 -13.50 14.70 55.65
CA MET A 1 -13.76 14.95 54.22
C MET A 1 -14.06 13.59 53.60
N ALA A 2 -15.33 13.26 53.38
CA ALA A 2 -16.04 13.38 52.09
C ALA A 2 -15.44 12.50 50.99
N LEU A 3 -16.13 11.65 50.22
CA LEU A 3 -17.47 11.03 50.19
C LEU A 3 -17.44 10.16 48.88
N HIS A 4 -17.95 8.93 48.91
CA HIS A 4 -18.60 8.18 47.80
C HIS A 4 -17.74 7.77 46.58
N GLY A 5 -17.85 6.57 45.98
CA GLY A 5 -19.04 5.85 45.49
C GLY A 5 -18.89 5.78 43.96
N ASP A 6 -18.41 4.66 43.41
CA ASP A 6 -19.18 3.56 42.81
C ASP A 6 -19.88 3.88 41.47
N VAL A 7 -19.94 2.84 40.63
CA VAL A 7 -21.01 2.55 39.66
C VAL A 7 -20.96 3.11 38.22
N ARG A 8 -20.77 2.12 37.33
CA ARG A 8 -21.47 1.78 36.07
C ARG A 8 -21.13 2.52 34.78
N GLY A 9 -20.85 1.69 33.78
CA GLY A 9 -20.70 2.05 32.39
C GLY A 9 -22.02 2.22 31.64
N SER A 10 -21.85 2.59 30.37
CA SER A 10 -22.82 2.56 29.28
C SER A 10 -22.01 2.97 28.04
N GLY A 11 -22.08 2.40 26.87
CA GLY A 11 -22.90 1.35 26.31
C GLY A 11 -22.42 1.20 24.87
N THR A 12 -22.46 -0.02 24.38
CA THR A 12 -22.22 -0.39 22.98
C THR A 12 -23.20 0.33 22.05
N VAL A 13 -22.71 0.90 20.94
CA VAL A 13 -23.49 1.00 19.70
C VAL A 13 -22.83 0.08 18.69
N GLY A 14 -23.45 -1.09 18.52
CA GLY A 14 -23.24 -1.89 17.33
C GLY A 14 -24.01 -1.28 16.17
N THR A 15 -23.41 -1.32 14.99
CA THR A 15 -24.19 -1.46 13.75
C THR A 15 -23.93 -2.87 13.24
N ARG A 16 -24.88 -3.75 13.50
CA ARG A 16 -24.93 -5.11 13.00
C ARG A 16 -25.98 -5.14 11.89
N CYS A 17 -25.58 -5.46 10.66
CA CYS A 17 -26.43 -6.02 9.61
C CYS A 17 -25.52 -6.77 8.63
N ARG A 18 -25.11 -8.02 8.93
CA ARG A 18 -25.70 -9.29 8.45
C ARG A 18 -26.05 -9.32 6.96
N SER A 19 -25.28 -10.12 6.21
CA SER A 19 -25.62 -11.01 5.08
C SER A 19 -24.28 -11.59 4.58
N ASP A 20 -23.80 -12.71 5.11
CA ASP A 20 -24.09 -14.10 4.71
C ASP A 20 -23.46 -14.50 3.37
N GLY A 21 -22.69 -15.59 3.40
CA GLY A 21 -21.75 -16.01 2.36
C GLY A 21 -20.74 -17.00 2.90
N ALA A 22 -21.26 -18.04 3.55
CA ALA A 22 -20.53 -19.13 4.17
C ALA A 22 -19.56 -19.86 3.21
N ARG A 23 -18.33 -20.03 3.70
CA ARG A 23 -17.45 -21.22 3.62
C ARG A 23 -16.13 -20.70 4.17
N LEU A 24 -15.65 -21.13 5.33
CA LEU A 24 -15.17 -22.49 5.55
C LEU A 24 -15.31 -22.85 7.03
N ASP A 25 -16.09 -23.90 7.30
CA ASP A 25 -16.07 -24.57 8.59
C ASP A 25 -14.87 -25.52 8.60
N ARG A 26 -14.05 -25.47 9.66
CA ARG A 26 -13.87 -26.60 10.59
C ARG A 26 -12.62 -26.45 11.49
N SER A 27 -12.90 -26.40 12.80
CA SER A 27 -12.07 -26.75 13.98
C SER A 27 -10.94 -25.76 14.34
N LEU A 28 -10.88 -25.18 15.54
CA LEU A 28 -11.03 -25.79 16.88
C LEU A 28 -11.69 -24.82 17.88
N ARG A 29 -12.72 -25.31 18.57
CA ARG A 29 -13.20 -24.76 19.84
C ARG A 29 -12.62 -25.60 20.98
N ALA A 30 -11.70 -25.01 21.74
CA ALA A 30 -11.38 -25.24 23.16
C ALA A 30 -10.10 -24.41 23.38
N LEU A 31 -10.02 -23.38 24.21
CA LEU A 31 -10.38 -23.29 25.61
C LEU A 31 -10.66 -21.81 25.97
N SER A 32 -11.67 -21.57 26.82
CA SER A 32 -11.70 -20.36 27.64
C SER A 32 -10.62 -20.48 28.72
N GLY A 33 -9.83 -19.42 28.91
CA GLY A 33 -9.07 -19.23 30.15
C GLY A 33 -7.80 -18.42 29.96
N GLY A 34 -7.71 -17.30 30.68
CA GLY A 34 -6.45 -16.61 30.98
C GLY A 34 -6.17 -15.43 30.06
N GLY A 35 -6.13 -14.23 30.65
CA GLY A 35 -5.68 -13.03 29.97
C GLY A 35 -4.28 -13.25 29.39
N VAL A 36 -4.20 -13.22 28.06
CA VAL A 36 -2.93 -13.10 27.37
C VAL A 36 -2.44 -11.68 27.68
N THR A 37 -1.33 -11.56 28.40
CA THR A 37 -0.68 -10.27 28.62
C THR A 37 -0.39 -9.61 27.27
N GLU A 38 -0.48 -8.29 27.20
CA GLU A 38 -0.20 -7.53 25.98
C GLU A 38 1.16 -7.89 25.35
N ASP A 39 2.13 -8.28 26.17
CA ASP A 39 3.46 -8.76 25.76
C ASP A 39 3.40 -10.06 24.95
N ALA A 40 2.59 -11.05 25.37
CA ALA A 40 2.45 -12.31 24.64
C ALA A 40 1.68 -12.13 23.32
N LYS A 41 0.81 -11.11 23.24
CA LYS A 41 0.15 -10.72 21.98
C LYS A 41 1.13 -10.01 21.05
N ALA A 42 2.02 -9.17 21.58
CA ALA A 42 3.07 -8.51 20.81
C ALA A 42 4.08 -9.53 20.25
N ASP A 43 4.49 -10.53 21.05
CA ASP A 43 5.36 -11.62 20.59
C ASP A 43 4.68 -12.49 19.53
N ALA A 44 3.39 -12.78 19.68
CA ALA A 44 2.63 -13.52 18.66
C ALA A 44 2.46 -12.72 17.36
N ILE A 45 2.31 -11.39 17.44
CA ILE A 45 2.30 -10.51 16.26
C ILE A 45 3.68 -10.53 15.61
N ARG A 46 4.76 -10.38 16.38
CA ARG A 46 6.15 -10.41 15.87
C ARG A 46 6.48 -11.74 15.18
N ALA A 47 6.11 -12.87 15.81
CA ALA A 47 6.25 -14.19 15.22
C ALA A 47 5.38 -14.38 13.97
N ALA A 48 4.24 -13.70 13.85
CA ALA A 48 3.42 -13.70 12.65
C ALA A 48 4.03 -12.82 11.53
N LEU A 49 4.71 -11.72 11.88
CA LEU A 49 5.42 -10.86 10.92
C LEU A 49 6.60 -11.60 10.28
N ASP A 50 7.34 -12.41 11.04
CA ASP A 50 8.46 -13.25 10.53
C ASP A 50 8.00 -14.30 9.49
N ILE A 51 6.70 -14.63 9.45
CA ILE A 51 6.12 -15.62 8.53
C ILE A 51 5.62 -14.95 7.23
N VAL A 52 5.44 -13.63 7.22
CA VAL A 52 4.98 -12.87 6.04
C VAL A 52 6.20 -12.37 5.26
N PRO A 53 6.51 -12.97 4.09
CA PRO A 53 7.61 -12.49 3.28
C PRO A 53 7.35 -11.04 2.82
N GLY A 54 8.24 -10.12 3.18
CA GLY A 54 8.19 -8.70 2.80
C GLY A 54 7.92 -7.70 3.92
N VAL A 55 7.74 -8.14 5.18
CA VAL A 55 7.76 -7.23 6.34
C VAL A 55 9.18 -7.19 6.92
N PRO A 56 9.85 -6.03 7.00
CA PRO A 56 11.19 -5.97 7.59
C PRO A 56 11.19 -6.36 9.07
N CYS A 57 12.04 -7.31 9.43
CA CYS A 57 12.37 -7.61 10.82
C CYS A 57 13.32 -6.53 11.38
N GLU A 58 13.31 -6.30 12.70
CA GLU A 58 14.25 -5.36 13.33
C GLU A 58 15.71 -5.74 12.99
N GLY A 59 16.41 -4.85 12.29
CA GLY A 59 17.82 -5.03 11.91
C GLY A 59 18.07 -5.39 10.44
N GLU A 60 17.03 -5.61 9.63
CA GLU A 60 17.17 -5.76 8.18
C GLU A 60 17.16 -4.42 7.47
N ALA A 61 17.91 -4.33 6.36
CA ALA A 61 17.88 -3.17 5.48
C ALA A 61 16.44 -2.94 4.97
N PRO A 62 16.01 -1.68 4.77
CA PRO A 62 14.73 -1.40 4.14
C PRO A 62 14.61 -2.16 2.81
N VAL A 63 13.53 -2.94 2.65
CA VAL A 63 13.23 -3.67 1.40
C VAL A 63 13.04 -2.70 0.21
N PHE A 64 12.67 -1.45 0.52
CA PHE A 64 12.53 -0.35 -0.42
C PHE A 64 13.45 0.79 0.01
N GLU A 65 14.19 1.37 -0.94
CA GLU A 65 15.11 2.49 -0.67
C GLU A 65 14.36 3.77 -0.38
N GLU A 66 13.21 3.96 -1.03
CA GLU A 66 12.40 5.16 -0.93
C GLU A 66 10.92 4.80 -0.71
N PRO A 67 10.16 5.59 0.07
CA PRO A 67 8.76 5.30 0.37
C PRO A 67 7.87 5.13 -0.88
N TRP A 68 8.17 5.86 -1.96
CA TRP A 68 7.41 5.79 -3.21
C TRP A 68 7.54 4.43 -3.91
N GLN A 69 8.65 3.70 -3.72
CA GLN A 69 8.87 2.38 -4.33
C GLN A 69 7.86 1.36 -3.77
N ALA A 70 7.63 1.39 -2.46
CA ALA A 70 6.62 0.56 -1.80
C ALA A 70 5.20 0.88 -2.31
N GLN A 71 4.90 2.16 -2.53
CA GLN A 71 3.62 2.59 -3.07
C GLN A 71 3.41 2.11 -4.51
N ALA A 72 4.42 2.24 -5.38
CA ALA A 72 4.37 1.73 -6.75
C ALA A 72 4.14 0.22 -6.80
N PHE A 73 4.83 -0.54 -5.94
CA PHE A 73 4.63 -1.98 -5.79
C PHE A 73 3.20 -2.30 -5.35
N ALA A 74 2.67 -1.62 -4.33
CA ALA A 74 1.31 -1.83 -3.84
C ALA A 74 0.25 -1.53 -4.92
N MET A 75 0.45 -0.50 -5.74
CA MET A 75 -0.42 -0.20 -6.89
C MET A 75 -0.38 -1.31 -7.94
N ALA A 76 0.80 -1.78 -8.33
CA ALA A 76 0.95 -2.89 -9.28
C ALA A 76 0.27 -4.17 -8.76
N LEU A 77 0.48 -4.52 -7.49
CA LEU A 77 -0.15 -5.67 -6.85
C LEU A 77 -1.69 -5.55 -6.85
N THR A 78 -2.20 -4.37 -6.52
CA THR A 78 -3.65 -4.11 -6.50
C THR A 78 -4.27 -4.26 -7.89
N LEU A 79 -3.62 -3.73 -8.94
CA LEU A 79 -4.09 -3.85 -10.32
C LEU A 79 -4.05 -5.31 -10.80
N HIS A 80 -3.00 -6.06 -10.45
CA HIS A 80 -2.91 -7.48 -10.74
C HIS A 80 -4.04 -8.28 -10.04
N GLN A 81 -4.28 -8.03 -8.75
CA GLN A 81 -5.37 -8.68 -8.01
C GLN A 81 -6.75 -8.40 -8.59
N ARG A 82 -6.92 -7.23 -9.23
CA ARG A 82 -8.14 -6.86 -9.97
C ARG A 82 -8.20 -7.43 -11.38
N GLY A 83 -7.19 -8.17 -11.82
CA GLY A 83 -7.14 -8.80 -13.15
C GLY A 83 -6.87 -7.83 -14.30
N VAL A 84 -6.32 -6.63 -14.02
CA VAL A 84 -6.00 -5.64 -15.06
C VAL A 84 -4.93 -6.16 -16.01
N PHE A 85 -3.95 -6.89 -15.48
CA PHE A 85 -2.88 -7.54 -16.22
C PHE A 85 -2.46 -8.85 -15.53
N THR A 86 -1.71 -9.70 -16.25
CA THR A 86 -1.07 -10.89 -15.69
C THR A 86 0.41 -10.63 -15.41
N TRP A 87 1.01 -11.35 -14.45
CA TRP A 87 2.46 -11.21 -14.20
C TRP A 87 3.33 -11.53 -15.42
N SER A 88 2.87 -12.39 -16.34
CA SER A 88 3.55 -12.61 -17.63
C SER A 88 3.53 -11.36 -18.50
N ASP A 89 2.39 -10.68 -18.65
CA ASP A 89 2.31 -9.44 -19.43
C ASP A 89 3.21 -8.36 -18.80
N TRP A 90 3.19 -8.27 -17.47
CA TRP A 90 4.03 -7.36 -16.71
C TRP A 90 5.51 -7.59 -16.98
N ALA A 91 5.98 -8.84 -16.87
CA ALA A 91 7.39 -9.18 -17.08
C ALA A 91 7.84 -8.83 -18.51
N THR A 92 6.99 -9.06 -19.52
CA THR A 92 7.28 -8.65 -20.90
C THR A 92 7.43 -7.14 -21.02
N LEU A 93 6.45 -6.37 -20.52
CA LEU A 93 6.49 -4.90 -20.61
C LEU A 93 7.67 -4.30 -19.84
N LEU A 94 7.96 -4.81 -18.64
CA LEU A 94 9.12 -4.38 -17.85
C LEU A 94 10.44 -4.67 -18.56
N GLY A 95 10.57 -5.85 -19.17
CA GLY A 95 11.73 -6.19 -19.98
C GLY A 95 11.93 -5.21 -21.14
N GLU A 96 10.86 -4.84 -21.83
CA GLU A 96 10.92 -3.84 -22.91
C GLU A 96 11.36 -2.46 -22.39
N GLU A 97 10.83 -2.00 -21.25
CA GLU A 97 11.23 -0.71 -20.67
C GLU A 97 12.70 -0.69 -20.25
N ILE A 98 13.18 -1.76 -19.61
CA ILE A 98 14.61 -1.90 -19.25
C ILE A 98 15.48 -1.90 -20.51
N GLN A 99 15.07 -2.59 -21.58
CA GLN A 99 15.83 -2.61 -22.84
C GLN A 99 15.87 -1.23 -23.51
N LYS A 100 14.76 -0.48 -23.50
CA LYS A 100 14.74 0.90 -24.00
C LYS A 100 15.67 1.80 -23.19
N ALA A 101 15.65 1.70 -21.86
CA ALA A 101 16.50 2.50 -21.00
C ALA A 101 18.00 2.19 -21.22
N ARG A 102 18.36 0.90 -21.29
CA ARG A 102 19.73 0.47 -21.62
C ARG A 102 20.20 1.04 -22.96
N ALA A 103 19.31 1.09 -23.96
CA ALA A 103 19.65 1.66 -25.27
C ALA A 103 19.95 3.17 -25.24
N VAL A 104 19.46 3.90 -24.22
CA VAL A 104 19.68 5.34 -24.01
C VAL A 104 20.86 5.59 -23.03
N GLY A 105 21.52 4.53 -22.54
CA GLY A 105 22.72 4.62 -21.71
C GLY A 105 22.45 4.54 -20.20
N ASP A 106 21.32 3.97 -19.80
CA ASP A 106 21.00 3.73 -18.39
C ASP A 106 22.05 2.82 -17.71
N PRO A 107 22.60 3.19 -16.54
CA PRO A 107 23.55 2.36 -15.83
C PRO A 107 22.90 1.06 -15.36
N ASP A 108 23.55 -0.07 -15.63
CA ASP A 108 23.09 -1.41 -15.22
C ASP A 108 23.50 -1.72 -13.76
N ASP A 109 23.31 -0.76 -12.85
CA ASP A 109 23.65 -0.88 -11.42
C ASP A 109 22.43 -1.12 -10.53
N GLY A 110 21.23 -1.16 -11.11
CA GLY A 110 19.97 -1.42 -10.42
C GLY A 110 19.36 -0.21 -9.73
N SER A 111 20.04 0.94 -9.67
CA SER A 111 19.51 2.19 -9.06
C SER A 111 18.25 2.72 -9.74
N THR A 112 18.04 2.35 -11.01
CA THR A 112 16.90 2.75 -11.83
C THR A 112 15.81 1.68 -11.91
N TYR A 113 15.96 0.54 -11.23
CA TYR A 113 15.03 -0.58 -11.33
C TYR A 113 13.57 -0.18 -11.02
N TYR A 114 13.33 0.51 -9.91
CA TYR A 114 11.98 0.96 -9.56
C TYR A 114 11.47 2.10 -10.47
N ARG A 115 12.37 2.82 -11.16
CA ARG A 115 11.96 3.78 -12.20
C ARG A 115 11.41 3.05 -13.43
N HIS A 116 12.05 1.96 -13.85
CA HIS A 116 11.53 1.07 -14.91
C HIS A 116 10.22 0.41 -14.49
N TRP A 117 10.11 0.03 -13.22
CA TRP A 117 8.86 -0.47 -12.63
C TRP A 117 7.72 0.55 -12.73
N LEU A 118 7.99 1.82 -12.39
CA LEU A 118 7.00 2.90 -12.49
C LEU A 118 6.62 3.18 -13.94
N ALA A 119 7.58 3.28 -14.86
CA ALA A 119 7.31 3.45 -16.29
C ALA A 119 6.46 2.30 -16.86
N THR A 120 6.70 1.07 -16.40
CA THR A 120 5.89 -0.09 -16.76
C THR A 120 4.46 0.05 -16.24
N LEU A 121 4.28 0.53 -15.00
CA LEU A 121 2.97 0.76 -14.41
C LEU A 121 2.17 1.79 -15.24
N GLU A 122 2.78 2.92 -15.59
CA GLU A 122 2.20 3.96 -16.44
C GLU A 122 1.79 3.42 -17.82
N ARG A 123 2.66 2.61 -18.43
CA ARG A 123 2.37 1.96 -19.71
C ARG A 123 1.21 0.97 -19.61
N VAL A 124 1.13 0.18 -18.53
CA VAL A 124 0.03 -0.76 -18.30
C VAL A 124 -1.30 -0.02 -18.17
N VAL A 125 -1.38 1.04 -17.35
CA VAL A 125 -2.63 1.78 -17.17
C VAL A 125 -3.07 2.49 -18.46
N ALA A 126 -2.12 2.95 -19.27
CA ALA A 126 -2.39 3.51 -20.59
C ALA A 126 -2.92 2.48 -21.58
N LEU A 127 -2.26 1.32 -21.71
CA LEU A 127 -2.69 0.24 -22.60
C LEU A 127 -4.09 -0.30 -22.24
N LYS A 128 -4.44 -0.25 -20.95
CA LYS A 128 -5.73 -0.73 -20.44
C LYS A 128 -6.81 0.36 -20.42
N GLY A 129 -6.48 1.59 -20.86
CA GLY A 129 -7.42 2.71 -20.92
C GLY A 129 -7.89 3.22 -19.55
N ILE A 130 -7.13 2.94 -18.49
CA ILE A 130 -7.43 3.38 -17.12
C ILE A 130 -7.03 4.85 -16.92
N ALA A 131 -5.88 5.24 -17.46
CA ALA A 131 -5.40 6.62 -17.47
C ALA A 131 -4.63 6.87 -18.78
N SER A 132 -4.88 8.00 -19.43
CA SER A 132 -4.07 8.43 -20.59
C SER A 132 -2.80 9.14 -20.13
N SER A 133 -1.80 9.27 -21.01
CA SER A 133 -0.63 10.14 -20.75
C SER A 133 -1.08 11.55 -20.39
N ASP A 134 -2.01 12.13 -21.16
CA ASP A 134 -2.59 13.45 -20.89
C ASP A 134 -3.22 13.55 -19.48
N THR A 135 -3.87 12.48 -19.02
CA THR A 135 -4.37 12.44 -17.64
C THR A 135 -3.23 12.46 -16.64
N LEU A 136 -2.19 11.65 -16.83
CA LEU A 136 -1.03 11.63 -15.93
C LEU A 136 -0.31 12.98 -15.91
N ASP A 137 -0.05 13.56 -17.08
CA ASP A 137 0.59 14.88 -17.25
C ASP A 137 -0.21 15.98 -16.53
N ARG A 138 -1.53 15.96 -16.69
CA ARG A 138 -2.43 16.89 -16.00
C ARG A 138 -2.34 16.75 -14.47
N TYR A 139 -2.22 15.52 -13.96
CA TYR A 139 -2.07 15.29 -12.52
C TYR A 139 -0.68 15.66 -12.00
N ILE A 140 0.38 15.46 -12.78
CA ILE A 140 1.73 15.91 -12.45
C ILE A 140 1.72 17.43 -12.27
N HIS A 141 1.19 18.17 -13.24
CA HIS A 141 1.08 19.63 -13.13
C HIS A 141 0.19 20.09 -11.98
N ALA A 142 -0.92 19.40 -11.72
CA ALA A 142 -1.77 19.73 -10.58
C ALA A 142 -1.06 19.50 -9.23
N TRP A 143 -0.25 18.43 -9.11
CA TRP A 143 0.54 18.20 -7.91
C TRP A 143 1.66 19.23 -7.75
N ASP A 144 2.31 19.64 -8.84
CA ASP A 144 3.31 20.72 -8.82
C ASP A 144 2.70 22.03 -8.32
N HIS A 145 1.54 22.42 -8.87
CA HIS A 145 0.80 23.59 -8.41
C HIS A 145 0.37 23.49 -6.95
N ALA A 146 -0.10 22.31 -6.51
CA ALA A 146 -0.47 22.06 -5.13
C ALA A 146 0.74 22.17 -4.19
N ALA A 147 1.90 21.68 -4.60
CA ALA A 147 3.14 21.78 -3.85
C ALA A 147 3.61 23.24 -3.72
N ASP A 148 3.62 23.99 -4.83
CA ASP A 148 4.05 25.40 -4.87
C ASP A 148 3.23 26.31 -3.95
N ARG A 149 1.91 26.08 -3.89
CA ARG A 149 1.02 26.89 -3.03
C ARG A 149 1.03 26.49 -1.56
N THR A 150 1.51 25.28 -1.23
CA THR A 150 1.40 24.74 0.13
C THR A 150 2.60 25.21 0.97
N PRO A 151 2.37 25.97 2.05
CA PRO A 151 3.46 26.36 2.95
C PRO A 151 4.21 25.13 3.48
N HIS A 152 5.54 25.23 3.57
CA HIS A 152 6.36 24.15 4.09
C HIS A 152 5.89 23.68 5.47
N GLY A 153 5.85 22.36 5.67
CA GLY A 153 5.37 21.74 6.91
C GLY A 153 3.85 21.50 6.97
N GLN A 154 3.09 21.92 5.96
CA GLN A 154 1.69 21.54 5.79
C GLN A 154 1.54 20.38 4.80
N ALA A 155 0.46 19.63 4.93
CA ALA A 155 0.13 18.55 3.99
C ALA A 155 -0.24 19.12 2.63
N ILE A 156 0.29 18.52 1.57
CA ILE A 156 -0.08 18.87 0.19
C ILE A 156 -1.38 18.14 -0.13
N GLU A 157 -2.41 18.90 -0.44
CA GLU A 157 -3.73 18.40 -0.84
C GLU A 157 -4.01 18.84 -2.27
N LEU A 158 -4.54 17.98 -3.13
CA LEU A 158 -5.04 18.41 -4.45
C LEU A 158 -6.39 19.12 -4.32
N ARG A 159 -6.55 20.23 -5.04
CA ARG A 159 -7.80 20.99 -5.16
C ARG A 159 -8.19 21.14 -6.63
N PRO A 160 -9.47 21.36 -6.95
CA PRO A 160 -9.91 21.60 -8.32
C PRO A 160 -9.19 22.77 -9.03
N GLU A 161 -8.73 23.75 -8.25
CA GLU A 161 -7.96 24.89 -8.74
C GLU A 161 -6.54 24.57 -9.19
N ASP A 162 -6.02 23.40 -8.85
CA ASP A 162 -4.67 22.98 -9.25
C ASP A 162 -4.67 22.41 -10.69
N PHE A 163 -5.83 22.07 -11.26
CA PHE A 163 -5.98 21.50 -12.60
C PHE A 163 -6.16 22.56 -13.71
N ARG A 164 -5.62 23.77 -13.51
CA ARG A 164 -5.82 24.94 -14.38
C ARG A 164 -5.06 24.88 -15.69
#